data_AF-A0A659R8P8-F1
#
_entry.id   AF-A0A659R8P8-F1
#
_cell.length_a   1.000
_cell.length_b   1.000
_cell.length_c   1.000
_cell.angle_alpha   90.00
_cell.angle_beta   90.00
_cell.angle_gamma   90.00
#
_symmetry.space_group_name_H-M   'P 1'
#
loop_
_entity.id
_entity.type
_entity.pdbx_description
1 polymer ?
#
loop_
_entity_poly.entity_id
_entity_poly.type
_entity_poly.pdbx_seq_one_letter_code
_entity_poly.pdbx_strand_id
1 'polypeptide(L)'
;ADSGFGELCQPEEGAGADCWPVTPGETWHGFTDADDDHMFLDPVKVTILTPGMDEQGNMSEEGIPAALVAKFLDERGVVVEKTGPYNLLFLFSIGIDKTRAMGLLRGLTEFKRAYDLNLRVKNMLPDLYAEDPDFYRNMRIQDLAQGIHKLIRQHDLPGLMLRAFEVLPE
;
A
#
# COMPACT_ATOMS: atom_id res chain seq x y z
N ALA A 1 -3.47 20.92 3.48
CA ALA A 1 -3.36 19.75 4.35
C ALA A 1 -2.66 18.68 3.53
N ASP A 2 -1.33 18.66 3.58
CA ASP A 2 -0.54 17.60 2.97
C ASP A 2 -0.60 16.39 3.91
N SER A 3 -1.64 15.56 3.78
CA SER A 3 -1.59 14.21 4.32
C SER A 3 -0.70 13.37 3.39
N GLY A 4 0.36 12.81 3.97
CA GLY A 4 1.35 11.99 3.28
C GLY A 4 0.69 10.80 2.59
N PHE A 5 1.06 10.58 1.33
CA PHE A 5 0.68 9.41 0.56
C PHE A 5 1.95 8.67 0.17
N GLY A 6 1.99 7.36 0.44
CA GLY A 6 3.13 6.52 0.07
C GLY A 6 4.28 6.63 1.06
N GLU A 7 4.02 6.31 2.33
CA GLU A 7 5.08 6.11 3.31
C GLU A 7 5.86 4.83 2.98
N LEU A 8 7.15 4.80 3.30
CA LEU A 8 7.99 3.62 3.08
C LEU A 8 8.12 2.86 4.39
N CYS A 9 7.97 1.54 4.34
CA CYS A 9 8.23 0.68 5.49
C CYS A 9 9.74 0.47 5.65
N GLN A 10 10.42 1.45 6.24
CA GLN A 10 11.87 1.48 6.45
C GLN A 10 12.22 2.37 7.67
N PRO A 11 13.44 2.26 8.24
CA PRO A 11 13.88 3.11 9.35
C PRO A 11 13.87 4.62 9.03
N GLU A 12 13.62 5.48 10.03
CA GLU A 12 13.53 6.95 9.85
C GLU A 12 14.89 7.64 9.63
N GLU A 13 16.00 7.08 10.13
CA GLU A 13 17.34 7.68 10.01
C GLU A 13 18.39 6.69 9.46
N GLY A 14 19.31 7.21 8.64
CA GLY A 14 20.68 6.68 8.58
C GLY A 14 20.90 5.31 7.93
N ALA A 15 20.02 4.92 7.02
CA ALA A 15 20.16 3.71 6.23
C ALA A 15 21.41 3.75 5.32
N GLY A 16 22.53 3.16 5.78
CA GLY A 16 23.65 2.79 4.91
C GLY A 16 23.21 1.85 3.79
N ALA A 17 24.09 1.56 2.83
CA ALA A 17 23.81 0.65 1.71
C ALA A 17 23.77 -0.84 2.11
N ASP A 18 23.37 -1.13 3.35
CA ASP A 18 23.36 -2.43 4.01
C ASP A 18 21.91 -2.89 4.25
N CYS A 19 21.73 -4.18 4.56
CA CYS A 19 20.44 -4.67 5.03
C CYS A 19 20.18 -4.15 6.44
N TRP A 20 19.01 -3.54 6.67
CA TRP A 20 18.72 -2.87 7.95
C TRP A 20 18.20 -3.87 8.99
N PRO A 21 18.83 -3.98 10.16
CA PRO A 21 18.38 -4.90 11.21
C PRO A 21 17.01 -4.48 11.74
N VAL A 22 16.14 -5.47 11.99
CA VAL A 22 14.86 -5.27 12.68
C VAL A 22 15.15 -5.29 14.18
N THR A 23 15.32 -4.10 14.77
CA THR A 23 15.79 -3.97 16.14
C THR A 23 14.63 -3.99 17.14
N PRO A 24 14.71 -4.75 18.25
CA PRO A 24 13.69 -4.69 19.29
C PRO A 24 13.49 -3.26 19.82
N GLY A 25 12.25 -2.78 19.80
CA GLY A 25 11.86 -1.45 20.27
C GLY A 25 11.67 -0.39 19.18
N GLU A 26 12.00 -0.68 17.92
CA GLU A 26 11.60 0.14 16.78
C GLU A 26 10.15 -0.16 16.36
N THR A 27 9.39 0.86 15.93
CA THR A 27 7.96 0.69 15.63
C THR A 27 7.66 0.58 14.13
N TRP A 28 8.56 1.05 13.27
CA TRP A 28 8.35 1.12 11.81
C TRP A 28 8.04 -0.24 11.16
N HIS A 29 8.53 -1.33 11.75
CA HIS A 29 8.33 -2.70 11.25
C HIS A 29 7.09 -3.40 11.85
N GLY A 30 6.45 -2.84 12.89
CA GLY A 30 5.21 -3.37 13.47
C GLY A 30 5.32 -4.73 14.19
N PHE A 31 6.54 -5.17 14.55
CA PHE A 31 6.75 -6.42 15.31
C PHE A 31 6.87 -6.10 16.80
N THR A 32 6.06 -6.75 17.63
CA THR A 32 5.99 -6.49 19.08
C THR A 32 7.20 -7.03 19.84
N ASP A 33 7.68 -8.23 19.47
CA ASP A 33 8.81 -8.92 20.11
C ASP A 33 9.81 -9.38 19.03
N ALA A 34 10.46 -8.43 18.36
CA ALA A 34 11.51 -8.75 17.40
C ALA A 34 12.78 -9.24 18.13
N ASP A 35 13.34 -10.36 17.67
CA ASP A 35 14.65 -10.83 18.12
C ASP A 35 15.76 -9.97 17.50
N ASP A 36 16.73 -9.56 18.31
CA ASP A 36 17.91 -8.83 17.86
C ASP A 36 18.81 -9.71 16.98
N ASP A 37 19.47 -9.11 15.98
CA ASP A 37 20.35 -9.79 15.00
C ASP A 37 19.69 -10.98 14.27
N HIS A 38 18.35 -11.02 14.20
CA HIS A 38 17.62 -12.15 13.61
C HIS A 38 17.09 -11.87 12.20
N MET A 39 16.47 -10.69 12.03
CA MET A 39 15.82 -10.30 10.78
C MET A 39 16.44 -9.02 10.23
N PHE A 40 16.54 -8.96 8.91
CA PHE A 40 17.07 -7.81 8.18
C PHE A 40 16.16 -7.45 7.03
N LEU A 41 15.90 -6.16 6.84
CA LEU A 41 15.20 -5.62 5.70
C LEU A 41 16.16 -5.48 4.51
N ASP A 42 15.77 -6.09 3.40
CA ASP A 42 16.49 -6.02 2.13
C ASP A 42 16.15 -4.70 1.41
N PRO A 43 17.14 -3.83 1.12
CA PRO A 43 16.91 -2.54 0.47
C PRO A 43 16.35 -2.64 -0.96
N VAL A 44 16.45 -3.82 -1.60
CA VAL A 44 15.88 -4.06 -2.94
C VAL A 44 14.37 -4.31 -2.90
N LYS A 45 13.83 -4.70 -1.73
CA LYS A 45 12.41 -5.01 -1.52
C LYS A 45 11.69 -3.81 -0.91
N VAL A 46 11.32 -2.87 -1.77
CA VAL A 46 10.69 -1.64 -1.34
C VAL A 46 9.19 -1.88 -1.12
N THR A 47 8.74 -1.67 0.12
CA THR A 47 7.31 -1.75 0.48
C THR A 47 6.77 -0.35 0.72
N ILE A 48 5.74 0.00 -0.04
CA ILE A 48 5.02 1.28 0.07
C ILE A 48 3.73 1.05 0.84
N LEU A 49 3.48 1.87 1.85
CA LEU A 49 2.30 1.88 2.69
C LEU A 49 1.31 2.94 2.20
N THR A 50 0.04 2.55 2.13
CA THR A 50 -1.07 3.44 1.79
C THR A 50 -1.85 3.79 3.06
N PRO A 51 -2.40 5.01 3.17
CA PRO A 51 -3.15 5.42 4.35
C PRO A 51 -4.31 4.46 4.67
N GLY A 52 -4.56 4.19 5.95
CA GLY A 52 -5.72 3.40 6.38
C GLY A 52 -5.48 2.51 7.60
N MET A 53 -4.22 2.27 7.95
CA MET A 53 -3.79 1.53 9.12
C MET A 53 -2.55 2.22 9.69
N ASP A 54 -2.48 2.38 11.01
CA ASP A 54 -1.30 2.91 11.69
C ASP A 54 -0.24 1.81 11.93
N GLU A 55 0.95 2.21 12.40
CA GLU A 55 2.07 1.28 12.71
C GLU A 55 1.72 0.24 13.79
N GLN A 56 0.72 0.54 14.63
CA GLN A 56 0.25 -0.33 15.71
C GLN A 56 -0.86 -1.29 15.24
N GLY A 57 -1.29 -1.16 14.00
CA GLY A 57 -2.32 -1.94 13.37
C GLY A 57 -3.76 -1.48 13.65
N ASN A 58 -3.94 -0.29 14.20
CA ASN A 58 -5.27 0.31 14.33
C ASN A 58 -5.73 0.88 12.99
N MET A 59 -7.00 0.65 12.69
CA MET A 59 -7.65 1.16 11.49
C MET A 59 -7.98 2.65 11.66
N SER A 60 -7.58 3.45 10.66
CA SER A 60 -7.95 4.87 10.59
C SER A 60 -9.44 5.07 10.25
N GLU A 61 -9.96 6.29 10.39
CA GLU A 61 -11.33 6.59 9.95
C GLU A 61 -11.46 6.67 8.42
N GLU A 62 -10.40 7.15 7.77
CA GLU A 62 -10.27 7.24 6.33
C GLU A 62 -9.06 6.43 5.87
N GLY A 63 -9.18 5.80 4.70
CA GLY A 63 -8.08 5.05 4.12
C GLY A 63 -8.20 4.89 2.61
N ILE A 64 -7.05 4.62 1.98
CA ILE A 64 -6.90 4.31 0.57
C ILE A 64 -6.40 2.87 0.47
N PRO A 65 -7.26 1.91 0.12
CA PRO A 65 -6.83 0.53 -0.05
C PRO A 65 -5.77 0.40 -1.15
N ALA A 66 -4.72 -0.39 -0.88
CA ALA A 66 -3.61 -0.58 -1.80
C ALA A 66 -4.06 -1.21 -3.14
N ALA A 67 -5.13 -2.01 -3.13
CA ALA A 67 -5.73 -2.57 -4.34
C ALA A 67 -6.13 -1.49 -5.37
N LEU A 68 -6.59 -0.32 -4.92
CA LEU A 68 -6.96 0.79 -5.79
C LEU A 68 -5.74 1.42 -6.47
N VAL A 69 -4.67 1.60 -5.70
CA VAL A 69 -3.39 2.12 -6.20
C VAL A 69 -2.77 1.13 -7.18
N ALA A 70 -2.79 -0.17 -6.86
CA ALA A 70 -2.29 -1.23 -7.73
C ALA A 70 -2.99 -1.23 -9.09
N LYS A 71 -4.33 -1.12 -9.12
CA LYS A 71 -5.09 -1.01 -10.39
C LYS A 71 -4.70 0.23 -11.19
N PHE A 72 -4.51 1.37 -10.55
CA PHE A 72 -4.10 2.59 -11.24
C PHE A 72 -2.69 2.53 -11.83
N LEU A 73 -1.78 1.84 -11.12
CA LEU A 73 -0.41 1.61 -11.57
C LEU A 73 -0.35 0.61 -12.73
N ASP A 74 -1.18 -0.43 -12.69
CA ASP A 74 -1.29 -1.45 -13.73
C ASP A 74 -1.70 -0.84 -15.08
N GLU A 75 -2.68 0.07 -15.11
CA GLU A 75 -3.08 0.81 -16.31
C GLU A 75 -1.94 1.67 -16.91
N ARG A 76 -0.90 1.97 -16.13
CA ARG A 76 0.30 2.72 -16.56
C ARG A 76 1.49 1.80 -16.85
N GLY A 77 1.28 0.49 -16.87
CA GLY A 77 2.31 -0.51 -17.12
C GLY A 77 3.28 -0.71 -15.97
N VAL A 78 2.91 -0.29 -14.75
CA VAL A 78 3.69 -0.51 -13.53
C VAL A 78 3.11 -1.71 -12.79
N VAL A 79 3.84 -2.82 -12.85
CA VAL A 79 3.45 -4.07 -12.19
C VAL A 79 3.85 -4.02 -10.72
N VAL A 80 2.88 -4.28 -9.84
CA VAL A 80 3.10 -4.47 -8.41
C VAL A 80 3.35 -5.95 -8.14
N GLU A 81 4.39 -6.28 -7.40
CA GLU A 81 4.75 -7.68 -7.13
C GLU A 81 3.76 -8.34 -6.16
N LYS A 82 3.44 -7.63 -5.07
CA LYS A 82 2.50 -8.10 -4.05
C LYS A 82 1.68 -6.93 -3.53
N THR A 83 0.38 -7.16 -3.43
CA THR A 83 -0.58 -6.18 -2.90
C THR A 83 -1.28 -6.80 -1.70
N GLY A 84 -1.17 -6.15 -0.54
CA GLY A 84 -1.99 -6.46 0.63
C GLY A 84 -3.11 -5.42 0.83
N PRO A 85 -3.71 -5.35 2.02
CA PRO A 85 -4.78 -4.40 2.31
C PRO A 85 -4.33 -2.93 2.18
N TYR A 86 -3.17 -2.61 2.75
CA TYR A 86 -2.60 -1.25 2.78
C TYR A 86 -1.10 -1.20 2.41
N ASN A 87 -0.58 -2.25 1.76
CA ASN A 87 0.81 -2.29 1.33
C ASN A 87 0.98 -2.75 -0.12
N LEU A 88 2.03 -2.24 -0.76
CA LEU A 88 2.44 -2.55 -2.13
C LEU A 88 3.93 -2.87 -2.13
N LEU A 89 4.30 -4.04 -2.65
CA LEU A 89 5.69 -4.46 -2.77
C LEU A 89 6.20 -4.24 -4.19
N PHE A 90 7.37 -3.63 -4.28
CA PHE A 90 8.13 -3.45 -5.52
C PHE A 90 9.52 -4.08 -5.38
N LEU A 91 9.93 -4.83 -6.41
CA LEU A 91 11.26 -5.44 -6.47
C LEU A 91 12.16 -4.62 -7.38
N PHE A 92 13.15 -3.92 -6.81
CA PHE A 92 14.15 -3.17 -7.57
C PHE A 92 15.28 -4.08 -8.05
N SER A 93 14.93 -5.09 -8.83
CA SER A 93 15.89 -6.03 -9.42
C SER A 93 16.84 -5.36 -10.41
N ILE A 94 17.87 -6.09 -10.86
CA ILE A 94 18.85 -5.63 -11.88
C ILE A 94 18.16 -5.19 -13.19
N GLY A 95 16.95 -5.70 -13.47
CA GLY A 95 16.16 -5.32 -14.65
C GLY A 95 15.41 -4.00 -14.52
N ILE A 96 15.36 -3.40 -13.32
CA ILE A 96 14.72 -2.09 -13.09
C ILE A 96 15.75 -1.00 -13.31
N ASP A 97 15.54 -0.21 -14.35
CA ASP A 97 16.33 0.98 -14.62
C ASP A 97 15.76 2.22 -13.91
N LYS A 98 16.54 3.31 -13.93
CA LYS A 98 16.09 4.61 -13.40
C LYS A 98 14.78 5.08 -14.06
N THR A 99 14.55 4.71 -15.33
CA THR A 99 13.34 5.08 -16.07
C THR A 99 12.10 4.46 -15.45
N ARG A 100 12.12 3.15 -15.17
CA ARG A 100 11.03 2.43 -14.50
C ARG A 100 10.80 2.93 -13.08
N ALA A 101 11.87 3.19 -12.34
CA ALA A 101 11.79 3.78 -10.99
C ALA A 101 11.10 5.16 -11.02
N MET A 102 11.49 6.02 -11.95
CA MET A 102 10.85 7.33 -12.16
C MET A 102 9.41 7.20 -12.64
N GLY A 103 9.10 6.17 -13.44
CA GLY A 103 7.74 5.82 -13.86
C GLY A 103 6.84 5.50 -12.66
N LEU A 104 7.33 4.71 -11.70
CA LEU A 104 6.62 4.42 -10.45
C LEU A 104 6.37 5.69 -9.63
N LEU A 105 7.41 6.50 -9.37
CA LEU A 105 7.27 7.76 -8.61
C LEU A 105 6.27 8.72 -9.27
N ARG A 106 6.32 8.83 -10.60
CA ARG A 106 5.36 9.60 -11.39
C ARG A 106 3.95 9.01 -11.28
N GLY A 107 3.80 7.69 -11.35
CA GLY A 107 2.52 7.01 -11.18
C GLY A 107 1.89 7.30 -9.82
N LEU A 108 2.68 7.23 -8.74
CA LEU A 108 2.21 7.51 -7.38
C LEU A 108 1.80 8.97 -7.17
N THR A 109 2.60 9.91 -7.69
CA THR A 109 2.27 11.35 -7.62
C THR A 109 1.05 11.70 -8.48
N GLU A 110 0.92 11.10 -9.66
CA GLU A 110 -0.28 11.24 -10.49
C GLU A 110 -1.53 10.63 -9.83
N PHE A 111 -1.38 9.49 -9.14
CA PHE A 111 -2.45 8.87 -8.35
C PHE A 111 -2.92 9.83 -7.26
N LYS A 112 -1.99 10.34 -6.43
CA LYS A 112 -2.33 11.29 -5.36
C LYS A 112 -3.08 12.49 -5.93
N ARG A 113 -2.57 13.10 -7.01
CA ARG A 113 -3.22 14.25 -7.65
C ARG A 113 -4.62 13.92 -8.15
N ALA A 114 -4.81 12.76 -8.79
CA ALA A 114 -6.11 12.33 -9.29
C ALA A 114 -7.10 12.04 -8.14
N TYR A 115 -6.59 11.48 -7.05
CA TYR A 115 -7.34 11.23 -5.82
C TYR A 115 -7.77 12.54 -5.14
N ASP A 116 -6.86 13.50 -5.00
CA ASP A 116 -7.11 14.81 -4.38
C ASP A 116 -8.12 15.65 -5.22
N LEU A 117 -8.09 15.51 -6.55
CA LEU A 117 -9.09 16.12 -7.45
C LEU A 117 -10.44 15.39 -7.46
N ASN A 118 -10.55 14.27 -6.73
CA ASN A 118 -11.73 13.42 -6.64
C ASN A 118 -12.34 13.09 -8.02
N LEU A 119 -11.48 12.61 -8.93
CA LEU A 119 -11.90 12.25 -10.28
C LEU A 119 -12.93 11.11 -10.27
N ARG A 120 -13.73 11.02 -11.35
CA ARG A 120 -14.65 9.90 -11.55
C ARG A 120 -13.87 8.62 -11.82
N VAL A 121 -14.39 7.49 -11.35
CA VAL A 121 -13.79 6.16 -11.60
C VAL A 121 -13.57 5.96 -13.09
N LYS A 122 -14.54 6.32 -13.94
CA LYS A 122 -14.42 6.31 -15.40
C LYS A 122 -13.16 6.96 -15.97
N ASN A 123 -12.72 8.08 -15.38
CA ASN A 123 -11.57 8.84 -15.89
C ASN A 123 -10.25 8.36 -15.30
N MET A 124 -10.30 7.83 -14.07
CA MET A 124 -9.11 7.44 -13.33
C MET A 124 -8.74 5.96 -13.52
N LEU A 125 -9.76 5.11 -13.68
CA LEU A 125 -9.69 3.66 -13.83
C LEU A 125 -10.70 3.21 -14.93
N PRO A 126 -10.46 3.55 -16.21
CA PRO A 126 -11.32 3.15 -17.32
C PRO A 126 -11.51 1.64 -17.44
N ASP A 127 -10.50 0.82 -17.12
CA ASP A 127 -10.61 -0.63 -17.27
C ASP A 127 -11.53 -1.22 -16.19
N LEU A 128 -11.42 -0.73 -14.95
CA LEU A 128 -12.36 -1.07 -13.88
C LEU A 128 -13.79 -0.60 -14.20
N TYR A 129 -13.92 0.60 -14.78
CA TYR A 129 -15.22 1.10 -15.22
C TYR A 129 -15.84 0.21 -16.31
N ALA A 130 -15.03 -0.40 -17.17
CA ALA A 130 -15.51 -1.27 -18.23
C ALA A 130 -16.04 -2.63 -17.70
N GLU A 131 -15.61 -3.06 -16.51
CA GLU A 131 -16.12 -4.29 -15.86
C GLU A 131 -17.60 -4.16 -15.46
N ASP A 132 -18.00 -3.02 -14.88
CA ASP A 132 -19.40 -2.70 -14.57
C ASP A 132 -19.69 -1.19 -14.74
N PRO A 133 -20.01 -0.75 -15.97
CA PRO A 133 -20.27 0.66 -16.26
C PRO A 133 -21.47 1.25 -15.52
N ASP A 134 -22.45 0.42 -15.14
CA ASP A 134 -23.68 0.89 -14.47
C ASP A 134 -23.43 1.11 -12.99
N PHE A 135 -22.67 0.23 -12.33
CA PHE A 135 -22.25 0.41 -10.95
C PHE A 135 -21.34 1.63 -10.78
N TYR A 136 -20.34 1.79 -11.65
CA TYR A 136 -19.36 2.88 -11.54
C TYR A 136 -19.77 4.20 -12.20
N ARG A 137 -20.96 4.27 -12.85
CA ARG A 137 -21.43 5.39 -13.69
C ARG A 137 -21.19 6.78 -13.11
N ASN A 138 -21.57 6.96 -11.85
CA ASN A 138 -21.50 8.24 -11.14
C ASN A 138 -20.52 8.23 -9.96
N MET A 139 -19.77 7.14 -9.80
CA MET A 139 -18.88 6.95 -8.65
C MET A 139 -17.58 7.75 -8.82
N ARG A 140 -17.11 8.35 -7.73
CA ARG A 140 -15.81 9.01 -7.67
C ARG A 140 -14.80 8.17 -6.91
N ILE A 141 -13.52 8.47 -7.12
CA ILE A 141 -12.44 7.67 -6.57
C ILE A 141 -12.40 7.70 -5.03
N GLN A 142 -12.71 8.83 -4.40
CA GLN A 142 -12.74 8.93 -2.94
C GLN A 142 -13.90 8.09 -2.38
N ASP A 143 -15.08 8.14 -3.00
CA ASP A 143 -16.23 7.34 -2.58
C ASP A 143 -15.94 5.83 -2.67
N LEU A 144 -15.26 5.42 -3.74
CA LEU A 144 -14.83 4.03 -3.92
C LEU A 144 -13.81 3.60 -2.86
N ALA A 145 -12.77 4.42 -2.63
CA ALA A 145 -11.74 4.14 -1.62
C ALA A 145 -12.36 4.01 -0.22
N GLN A 146 -13.22 4.96 0.16
CA GLN A 146 -13.89 4.95 1.46
C GLN A 146 -14.91 3.81 1.58
N GLY A 147 -15.59 3.44 0.49
CA GLY A 147 -16.50 2.30 0.47
C GLY A 147 -15.78 0.99 0.79
N ILE A 148 -14.64 0.74 0.12
CA ILE A 148 -13.81 -0.44 0.37
C ILE A 148 -13.19 -0.39 1.78
N HIS A 149 -12.65 0.76 2.19
CA HIS A 149 -12.08 0.94 3.52
C HIS A 149 -13.09 0.65 4.64
N LYS A 150 -14.34 1.13 4.50
CA LYS A 150 -15.43 0.83 5.43
C LYS A 150 -15.74 -0.65 5.50
N LEU A 151 -15.73 -1.37 4.38
CA LEU A 151 -15.92 -2.83 4.38
C LEU A 151 -14.79 -3.54 5.13
N ILE A 152 -13.52 -3.15 4.88
CA ILE A 152 -12.36 -3.71 5.59
C ILE A 152 -12.49 -3.51 7.10
N ARG A 153 -12.92 -2.31 7.53
CA ARG A 153 -13.14 -1.97 8.94
C ARG A 153 -14.35 -2.71 9.54
N GLN A 154 -15.45 -2.81 8.81
CA GLN A 154 -16.66 -3.51 9.26
C GLN A 154 -16.42 -5.01 9.49
N HIS A 155 -15.59 -5.62 8.65
CA HIS A 155 -15.26 -7.03 8.74
C HIS A 155 -14.07 -7.34 9.64
N ASP A 156 -13.41 -6.34 10.24
CA ASP A 156 -12.17 -6.53 11.02
C ASP A 156 -11.17 -7.44 10.29
N LEU A 157 -10.94 -7.16 9.01
CA LEU A 157 -10.13 -8.03 8.15
C LEU A 157 -8.70 -8.22 8.69
N PRO A 158 -7.99 -7.18 9.19
CA PRO A 158 -6.68 -7.37 9.81
C PRO A 158 -6.73 -8.28 11.05
N GLY A 159 -7.69 -8.07 11.95
CA GLY A 159 -7.83 -8.86 13.18
C GLY A 159 -8.25 -10.30 12.93
N LEU A 160 -9.09 -10.56 11.92
CA LEU A 160 -9.42 -11.92 11.47
C LEU A 160 -8.22 -12.62 10.84
N MET A 161 -7.46 -11.91 10.00
CA MET A 161 -6.28 -12.46 9.35
C MET A 161 -5.23 -12.87 10.39
N LEU A 162 -4.94 -12.01 11.37
CA LEU A 162 -3.99 -12.33 12.45
C LEU A 162 -4.40 -13.61 13.19
N ARG A 163 -5.64 -13.66 13.69
CA ARG A 163 -6.18 -14.81 14.42
C ARG A 163 -6.18 -16.11 13.60
N ALA A 164 -6.42 -16.01 12.29
CA ALA A 164 -6.44 -17.17 11.40
C ALA A 164 -5.04 -17.79 11.19
N PHE A 165 -3.98 -17.00 11.31
CA PHE A 165 -2.60 -17.46 11.12
C PHE A 165 -1.84 -17.74 12.43
N GLU A 166 -2.38 -17.35 13.59
CA GLU A 166 -1.80 -17.66 14.90
C GLU A 166 -1.90 -19.15 15.27
N VAL A 167 -2.93 -19.85 14.79
CA VAL A 167 -3.16 -21.27 15.12
C VAL A 167 -3.08 -22.11 13.87
N LEU A 168 -2.17 -23.09 13.86
CA LEU A 168 -2.06 -24.04 12.76
C LEU A 168 -3.23 -25.04 12.79
N PRO A 169 -3.84 -25.35 11.63
CA PRO A 169 -4.77 -26.46 11.53
C PRO A 169 -4.12 -27.79 11.93
N GLU A 170 -4.88 -28.69 12.54
CA GLU A 170 -4.46 -30.08 12.81
C GLU A 170 -4.33 -30.92 11.51
#